data_AF-A0AAV8P7P5-F1
#
_entry.id   AF-A0AAV8P7P5-F1
#
_cell.length_a   1.000
_cell.length_b   1.000
_cell.length_c   1.000
_cell.angle_alpha   90.00
_cell.angle_beta   90.00
_cell.angle_gamma   90.00
#
_symmetry.space_group_name_H-M   'P 1'
#
loop_
_entity.id
_entity.type
_entity.pdbx_description
1 polymer ?
#
loop_
_entity_poly.entity_id
_entity_poly.type
_entity_poly.pdbx_seq_one_letter_code
_entity_poly.pdbx_strand_id
1 'polypeptide(L)'
;MKALPADDPRNFVQQANVHCVHCDSIPDNYIQVHQNWFFFPWHRWYLYFNERILGKLTGDDSFALPFWNWDSLGGMMLPSIYADPTSPLYDKLRDAKHQPPFLVDFDYNGTDPNFTAAQQIDHNLKIMYRQFFCNGKTPMLFLGSAYRGGDQTNPGGGSVENMPHNNVHTWTGDRTHPNFEDMGTFYAAGRDPIVFAHHANIDRMWSLWKKLTRKHRDFNDSDWLKTSFLFHDENADLVRVTVKDCLKTQWLGYTYQDVKIPWLEARPTPKLAKAKNAASRSLKPTAEAQFPVTLESPVSATLKRPKVGRSRKEKEEEEEVLIVEGIEFERDHFIKFDVIVNATESDGITPGDSEFAGSFVNTPHQHRHRKEENKVKTRLCLGITDLLEDIGGEDDDGVLVTIVPKAGIGKVSVGGLRIDFSK
;
A
#
# COMPACT_ATOMS: atom_id res chain seq x y z
N MET A 1 25.14 -5.56 -13.65
CA MET A 1 24.11 -4.55 -13.93
C MET A 1 24.64 -3.12 -13.87
N LYS A 2 25.16 -2.62 -12.73
CA LYS A 2 25.67 -1.23 -12.58
C LYS A 2 26.82 -0.86 -13.55
N ALA A 3 27.62 -1.84 -13.98
CA ALA A 3 28.77 -1.64 -14.87
C ALA A 3 28.45 -1.72 -16.37
N LEU A 4 27.19 -1.99 -16.76
CA LEU A 4 26.82 -2.01 -18.18
C LEU A 4 26.92 -0.60 -18.80
N PRO A 5 27.03 -0.47 -20.14
CA PRO A 5 26.88 0.81 -20.82
C PRO A 5 25.58 1.53 -20.41
N ALA A 6 25.59 2.87 -20.37
CA ALA A 6 24.45 3.66 -19.91
C ALA A 6 23.22 3.55 -20.82
N ASP A 7 23.43 3.23 -22.10
CA ASP A 7 22.41 3.02 -23.12
C ASP A 7 21.88 1.58 -23.20
N ASP A 8 22.53 0.61 -22.53
CA ASP A 8 22.02 -0.76 -22.43
C ASP A 8 20.74 -0.78 -21.58
N PRO A 9 19.58 -1.26 -22.09
CA PRO A 9 18.32 -1.24 -21.33
C PRO A 9 18.34 -2.11 -20.06
N ARG A 10 19.34 -2.98 -19.93
CA ARG A 10 19.59 -3.81 -18.75
C ARG A 10 20.48 -3.11 -17.71
N ASN A 11 21.03 -1.93 -18.02
CA ASN A 11 21.77 -1.11 -17.07
C ASN A 11 20.90 -0.77 -15.85
N PHE A 12 21.52 -0.69 -14.67
CA PHE A 12 20.81 -0.43 -13.41
C PHE A 12 19.99 0.87 -13.43
N VAL A 13 20.54 1.93 -14.01
CA VAL A 13 19.84 3.22 -14.16
C VAL A 13 18.67 3.09 -15.15
N GLN A 14 18.83 2.32 -16.22
CA GLN A 14 17.74 2.09 -17.17
C GLN A 14 16.60 1.28 -16.54
N GLN A 15 16.93 0.26 -15.75
CA GLN A 15 15.95 -0.48 -14.95
C GLN A 15 15.22 0.46 -13.97
N ALA A 16 15.95 1.33 -13.25
CA ALA A 16 15.35 2.36 -12.40
C ALA A 16 14.40 3.30 -13.17
N ASN A 17 14.79 3.68 -14.40
CA ASN A 17 13.98 4.53 -15.26
C ASN A 17 12.69 3.85 -15.75
N VAL A 18 12.64 2.51 -15.84
CA VAL A 18 11.39 1.79 -16.19
C VAL A 18 10.30 2.10 -15.18
N HIS A 19 10.63 2.10 -13.88
CA HIS A 19 9.72 2.52 -12.82
C HIS A 19 9.35 4.00 -12.94
N CYS A 20 10.35 4.88 -13.09
CA CYS A 20 10.10 6.31 -13.27
C CYS A 20 9.10 6.61 -14.41
N VAL A 21 9.26 6.00 -15.58
CA VAL A 21 8.38 6.27 -16.72
C VAL A 21 6.93 5.82 -16.48
N HIS A 22 6.71 4.65 -15.86
CA HIS A 22 5.36 4.14 -15.62
C HIS A 22 4.66 4.76 -14.39
N CYS A 23 5.41 5.48 -13.55
CA CYS A 23 4.91 6.05 -12.30
C CYS A 23 4.85 7.58 -12.32
N ASP A 24 5.76 8.22 -13.05
CA ASP A 24 6.05 9.67 -12.98
C ASP A 24 6.04 10.39 -14.34
N SER A 25 6.16 9.72 -15.50
CA SER A 25 6.24 10.42 -16.79
C SER A 25 5.19 9.93 -17.77
N ILE A 26 4.13 10.71 -17.98
CA ILE A 26 3.16 10.44 -19.05
C ILE A 26 3.43 11.40 -20.21
N PRO A 27 4.31 11.09 -21.18
CA PRO A 27 3.91 11.27 -22.56
C PRO A 27 2.58 10.52 -22.75
N ASP A 28 1.68 11.02 -23.59
CA ASP A 28 0.28 10.58 -23.78
C ASP A 28 0.04 9.06 -24.04
N ASN A 29 1.09 8.23 -24.05
CA ASN A 29 1.12 6.81 -24.37
C ASN A 29 1.52 5.86 -23.21
N TYR A 30 1.86 6.36 -22.00
CA TYR A 30 2.25 5.49 -20.86
C TYR A 30 1.15 5.38 -19.80
N ILE A 31 0.94 4.16 -19.30
CA ILE A 31 -0.10 3.81 -18.33
C ILE A 31 0.44 4.09 -16.92
N GLN A 32 -0.32 4.84 -16.10
CA GLN A 32 -0.05 4.92 -14.65
C GLN A 32 -0.34 3.57 -14.00
N VAL A 33 0.67 2.97 -13.36
CA VAL A 33 0.58 1.61 -12.79
C VAL A 33 0.25 1.60 -11.29
N HIS A 34 0.30 2.76 -10.64
CA HIS A 34 -0.06 2.94 -9.24
C HIS A 34 -1.50 3.43 -9.06
N GLN A 35 -2.03 3.23 -7.86
CA GLN A 35 -3.35 3.62 -7.39
C GLN A 35 -4.47 2.98 -8.23
N ASN A 36 -4.25 1.74 -8.68
CA ASN A 36 -5.19 0.97 -9.49
C ASN A 36 -4.83 -0.52 -9.56
N TRP A 37 -5.70 -1.31 -10.21
CA TRP A 37 -5.56 -2.76 -10.37
C TRP A 37 -4.33 -3.28 -11.14
N PHE A 38 -3.50 -2.40 -11.73
CA PHE A 38 -2.27 -2.79 -12.42
C PHE A 38 -1.04 -2.85 -11.52
N PHE A 39 -1.16 -2.38 -10.27
CA PHE A 39 -0.06 -2.33 -9.30
C PHE A 39 0.67 -3.67 -9.20
N PHE A 40 -0.04 -4.74 -8.80
CA PHE A 40 0.56 -6.06 -8.67
C PHE A 40 1.11 -6.67 -9.97
N PRO A 41 0.33 -6.80 -11.06
CA PRO A 41 0.82 -7.46 -12.26
C PRO A 41 1.94 -6.71 -12.97
N TRP A 42 1.96 -5.36 -12.93
CA TRP A 42 3.05 -4.60 -13.52
C TRP A 42 4.35 -4.81 -12.73
N HIS A 43 4.30 -4.72 -11.39
CA HIS A 43 5.49 -4.93 -10.55
C HIS A 43 6.00 -6.37 -10.62
N ARG A 44 5.11 -7.37 -10.75
CA ARG A 44 5.51 -8.76 -11.02
C ARG A 44 6.34 -8.88 -12.30
N TRP A 45 5.89 -8.28 -13.40
CA TRP A 45 6.65 -8.30 -14.65
C TRP A 45 7.96 -7.52 -14.56
N TYR A 46 7.95 -6.39 -13.85
CA TYR A 46 9.15 -5.60 -13.61
C TYR A 46 10.22 -6.42 -12.86
N LEU A 47 9.84 -7.13 -11.79
CA LEU A 47 10.73 -8.03 -11.06
C LEU A 47 11.17 -9.22 -11.89
N TYR A 48 10.26 -9.83 -12.65
CA TYR A 48 10.56 -11.00 -13.49
C TYR A 48 11.70 -10.72 -14.46
N PHE A 49 11.64 -9.62 -15.22
CA PHE A 49 12.71 -9.30 -16.15
C PHE A 49 13.98 -8.84 -15.42
N ASN A 50 13.86 -8.13 -14.30
CA ASN A 50 15.03 -7.75 -13.50
C ASN A 50 15.81 -8.97 -12.98
N GLU A 51 15.11 -9.97 -12.44
CA GLU A 51 15.67 -11.23 -11.96
C GLU A 51 16.39 -11.99 -13.08
N ARG A 52 15.76 -12.12 -14.25
CA ARG A 52 16.36 -12.78 -15.43
C ARG A 52 17.57 -12.05 -15.96
N ILE A 53 17.52 -10.71 -16.02
CA ILE A 53 18.67 -9.88 -16.39
C ILE A 53 19.83 -10.14 -15.42
N LEU A 54 19.57 -10.17 -14.12
CA LEU A 54 20.62 -10.45 -13.13
C LEU A 54 21.21 -11.85 -13.31
N GLY A 55 20.38 -12.88 -13.46
CA GLY A 55 20.84 -14.25 -13.71
C GLY A 55 21.70 -14.37 -14.97
N LYS A 56 21.29 -13.71 -16.06
CA LYS A 56 22.08 -13.64 -17.30
C LYS A 56 23.44 -12.98 -17.10
N LEU A 57 23.49 -11.88 -16.35
CA LEU A 57 24.71 -11.10 -16.12
C LEU A 57 25.67 -11.78 -15.13
N THR A 58 25.17 -12.61 -14.22
CA THR A 58 25.99 -13.41 -13.30
C THR A 58 26.39 -14.76 -13.87
N GLY A 59 25.74 -15.20 -14.95
CA GLY A 59 25.91 -16.55 -15.52
C GLY A 59 25.26 -17.64 -14.66
N ASP A 60 24.25 -17.27 -13.85
CA ASP A 60 23.52 -18.15 -12.97
C ASP A 60 22.04 -18.17 -13.37
N ASP A 61 21.65 -19.16 -14.15
CA ASP A 61 20.27 -19.37 -14.58
C ASP A 61 19.32 -19.78 -13.42
N SER A 62 19.87 -20.05 -12.23
CA SER A 62 19.11 -20.32 -11.00
C SER A 62 19.02 -19.12 -10.05
N PHE A 63 19.56 -17.97 -10.45
CA PHE A 63 19.50 -16.74 -9.67
C PHE A 63 18.06 -16.40 -9.29
N ALA A 64 17.85 -16.05 -8.02
CA ALA A 64 16.57 -15.58 -7.50
C ALA A 64 16.76 -14.30 -6.69
N LEU A 65 15.86 -13.33 -6.86
CA LEU A 65 15.83 -12.12 -6.08
C LEU A 65 15.48 -12.43 -4.61
N PRO A 66 16.17 -11.81 -3.64
CA PRO A 66 15.72 -11.86 -2.25
C PRO A 66 14.42 -11.06 -2.09
N PHE A 67 13.59 -11.43 -1.12
CA PHE A 67 12.50 -10.60 -0.66
C PHE A 67 12.82 -10.03 0.72
N TRP A 68 12.56 -8.74 0.92
CA TRP A 68 12.66 -8.12 2.24
C TRP A 68 11.47 -8.59 3.08
N ASN A 69 11.72 -9.57 3.95
CA ASN A 69 10.72 -10.25 4.77
C ASN A 69 10.22 -9.41 5.96
N TRP A 70 9.84 -8.15 5.71
CA TRP A 70 9.37 -7.21 6.73
C TRP A 70 8.10 -7.68 7.45
N ASP A 71 7.33 -8.63 6.90
CA ASP A 71 6.13 -9.18 7.54
C ASP A 71 6.44 -10.26 8.59
N SER A 72 7.73 -10.51 8.87
CA SER A 72 8.18 -11.48 9.87
C SER A 72 9.15 -10.85 10.86
N LEU A 73 9.19 -11.40 12.09
CA LEU A 73 9.93 -10.83 13.22
C LEU A 73 11.41 -10.57 12.92
N GLY A 74 12.07 -11.48 12.22
CA GLY A 74 13.50 -11.38 11.89
C GLY A 74 13.81 -10.51 10.67
N GLY A 75 12.80 -10.05 9.92
CA GLY A 75 12.97 -9.31 8.68
C GLY A 75 12.47 -7.87 8.71
N MET A 76 11.98 -7.37 9.85
CA MET A 76 11.48 -5.99 9.99
C MET A 76 12.57 -4.92 9.96
N MET A 77 13.84 -5.27 10.11
CA MET A 77 14.95 -4.32 9.95
C MET A 77 15.39 -4.24 8.48
N LEU A 78 16.05 -3.13 8.12
CA LEU A 78 16.81 -3.06 6.87
C LEU A 78 17.78 -4.26 6.80
N PRO A 79 17.72 -5.13 5.77
CA PRO A 79 18.57 -6.31 5.75
C PRO A 79 20.05 -5.90 5.63
N SER A 80 20.93 -6.58 6.38
CA SER A 80 22.34 -6.20 6.52
C SER A 80 23.09 -6.09 5.19
N ILE A 81 22.76 -6.92 4.21
CA ILE A 81 23.35 -6.90 2.87
C ILE A 81 23.10 -5.59 2.10
N TYR A 82 22.03 -4.87 2.45
CA TYR A 82 21.73 -3.54 1.92
C TYR A 82 22.34 -2.45 2.80
N ALA A 83 22.44 -2.66 4.12
CA ALA A 83 22.95 -1.67 5.07
C ALA A 83 24.47 -1.46 5.03
N ASP A 84 25.24 -2.45 4.56
CA ASP A 84 26.70 -2.39 4.47
C ASP A 84 27.17 -1.39 3.39
N PRO A 85 27.86 -0.29 3.74
CA PRO A 85 28.33 0.71 2.78
C PRO A 85 29.31 0.21 1.72
N THR A 86 29.90 -0.97 1.91
CA THR A 86 30.81 -1.59 0.94
C THR A 86 30.08 -2.49 -0.07
N SER A 87 28.80 -2.79 0.19
CA SER A 87 27.97 -3.63 -0.66
C SER A 87 27.58 -2.92 -1.95
N PRO A 88 27.53 -3.61 -3.12
CA PRO A 88 26.94 -3.05 -4.33
C PRO A 88 25.43 -2.80 -4.19
N LEU A 89 24.80 -3.33 -3.14
CA LEU A 89 23.38 -3.14 -2.80
C LEU A 89 23.15 -1.90 -1.91
N TYR A 90 24.22 -1.25 -1.45
CA TYR A 90 24.12 -0.05 -0.64
C TYR A 90 23.57 1.12 -1.45
N ASP A 91 22.80 1.95 -0.75
CA ASP A 91 22.42 3.28 -1.17
C ASP A 91 22.64 4.25 -0.02
N LYS A 92 23.23 5.41 -0.34
CA LYS A 92 23.48 6.49 0.61
C LYS A 92 22.20 7.29 0.87
N LEU A 93 21.28 7.34 -0.09
CA LEU A 93 20.03 8.10 -0.02
C LEU A 93 18.93 7.28 0.66
N ARG A 94 19.24 6.84 1.89
CA ARG A 94 18.31 6.22 2.82
C ARG A 94 18.29 7.01 4.11
N ASP A 95 17.20 6.90 4.83
CA ASP A 95 17.07 7.55 6.12
C ASP A 95 18.17 7.10 7.09
N ALA A 96 18.98 8.07 7.55
CA ALA A 96 20.11 7.80 8.44
C ALA A 96 19.69 7.29 9.82
N LYS A 97 18.45 7.54 10.26
CA LYS A 97 17.92 7.05 11.55
C LYS A 97 17.35 5.64 11.45
N HIS A 98 16.95 5.21 10.25
CA HIS A 98 16.30 3.93 10.01
C HIS A 98 17.26 2.82 9.60
N GLN A 99 18.54 2.95 9.96
CA GLN A 99 19.52 1.90 9.82
C GLN A 99 19.34 0.83 10.91
N PRO A 100 19.80 -0.42 10.71
CA PRO A 100 19.70 -1.45 11.74
C PRO A 100 20.31 -0.99 13.07
N PRO A 101 19.66 -1.28 14.21
CA PRO A 101 18.55 -2.23 14.39
C PRO A 101 17.14 -1.60 14.33
N PHE A 102 16.94 -0.44 13.68
CA PHE A 102 15.63 0.20 13.62
C PHE A 102 14.61 -0.67 12.85
N LEU A 103 13.42 -0.83 13.42
CA LEU A 103 12.34 -1.62 12.83
C LEU A 103 11.52 -0.74 11.87
N VAL A 104 11.19 -1.29 10.71
CA VAL A 104 10.27 -0.66 9.76
C VAL A 104 8.93 -0.35 10.43
N ASP A 105 8.34 0.79 10.09
CA ASP A 105 7.05 1.22 10.62
C ASP A 105 5.98 1.20 9.53
N PHE A 106 5.03 0.27 9.62
CA PHE A 106 3.92 0.16 8.66
C PHE A 106 2.86 1.24 8.84
N ASP A 107 2.95 2.06 9.89
CA ASP A 107 2.14 3.24 10.10
C ASP A 107 2.97 4.54 10.06
N TYR A 108 4.12 4.53 9.39
CA TYR A 108 5.04 5.66 9.39
C TYR A 108 4.35 6.97 9.00
N ASN A 109 4.47 7.97 9.88
CA ASN A 109 3.80 9.26 9.80
C ASN A 109 4.74 10.40 9.34
N GLY A 110 5.96 10.07 8.87
CA GLY A 110 7.02 11.06 8.64
C GLY A 110 7.76 11.47 9.93
N THR A 111 7.35 10.90 11.06
CA THR A 111 7.98 11.07 12.38
C THR A 111 8.13 9.70 13.04
N ASP A 112 9.21 9.56 13.82
CA ASP A 112 9.57 8.29 14.44
C ASP A 112 8.79 8.15 15.76
N PRO A 113 7.99 7.10 15.95
CA PRO A 113 7.23 6.92 17.17
C PRO A 113 8.13 6.53 18.34
N ASN A 114 7.74 6.91 19.56
CA ASN A 114 8.43 6.49 20.79
C ASN A 114 7.90 5.14 21.31
N PHE A 115 7.84 4.13 20.44
CA PHE A 115 7.38 2.78 20.78
C PHE A 115 8.55 1.87 21.17
N THR A 116 8.28 0.91 22.07
CA THR A 116 9.18 -0.23 22.24
C THR A 116 9.18 -1.11 20.99
N ALA A 117 10.25 -1.88 20.78
CA ALA A 117 10.31 -2.84 19.68
C ALA A 117 9.13 -3.82 19.66
N ALA A 118 8.69 -4.29 20.84
CA ALA A 118 7.55 -5.18 20.97
C ALA A 118 6.23 -4.52 20.52
N GLN A 119 6.03 -3.24 20.83
CA GLN A 119 4.86 -2.49 20.37
C GLN A 119 4.90 -2.25 18.85
N GLN A 120 6.07 -1.90 18.29
CA GLN A 120 6.21 -1.72 16.84
C GLN A 120 5.92 -3.04 16.09
N ILE A 121 6.43 -4.16 16.59
CA ILE A 121 6.15 -5.49 16.06
C ILE A 121 4.64 -5.79 16.12
N ASP A 122 4.00 -5.60 17.28
CA ASP A 122 2.56 -5.85 17.44
C ASP A 122 1.73 -5.01 16.45
N HIS A 123 2.02 -3.72 16.35
CA HIS A 123 1.35 -2.82 15.41
C HIS A 123 1.55 -3.25 13.95
N ASN A 124 2.79 -3.57 13.55
CA ASN A 124 3.09 -4.04 12.19
C ASN A 124 2.31 -5.33 11.85
N LEU A 125 2.28 -6.31 12.77
CA LEU A 125 1.56 -7.56 12.55
C LEU A 125 0.05 -7.35 12.45
N LYS A 126 -0.53 -6.46 13.27
CA LYS A 126 -1.96 -6.12 13.22
C LYS A 126 -2.33 -5.31 11.98
N ILE A 127 -1.44 -4.44 11.51
CA ILE A 127 -1.60 -3.80 10.20
C ILE A 127 -1.64 -4.88 9.12
N MET A 128 -0.69 -5.81 9.09
CA MET A 128 -0.70 -6.89 8.10
C MET A 128 -1.98 -7.74 8.14
N TYR A 129 -2.43 -8.13 9.32
CA TYR A 129 -3.72 -8.81 9.47
C TYR A 129 -4.85 -8.00 8.84
N ARG A 130 -4.95 -6.71 9.19
CA ARG A 130 -6.01 -5.82 8.70
C ARG A 130 -5.98 -5.68 7.18
N GLN A 131 -4.81 -5.52 6.57
CA GLN A 131 -4.70 -5.35 5.12
C GLN A 131 -5.08 -6.60 4.31
N PHE A 132 -4.97 -7.78 4.92
CA PHE A 132 -5.32 -9.06 4.29
C PHE A 132 -6.75 -9.52 4.56
N PHE A 133 -7.24 -9.37 5.79
CA PHE A 133 -8.52 -9.93 6.23
C PHE A 133 -9.66 -8.92 6.22
N CYS A 134 -9.40 -7.68 6.63
CA CYS A 134 -10.41 -6.62 6.67
C CYS A 134 -10.42 -5.85 5.34
N ASN A 135 -9.33 -5.12 5.06
CA ASN A 135 -9.18 -4.29 3.87
C ASN A 135 -8.78 -5.10 2.63
N GLY A 136 -8.57 -6.41 2.73
CA GLY A 136 -8.19 -7.28 1.62
C GLY A 136 -9.26 -8.29 1.22
N LYS A 137 -10.49 -8.14 1.71
CA LYS A 137 -11.49 -9.23 1.63
C LYS A 137 -12.00 -9.52 0.22
N THR A 138 -12.04 -8.51 -0.65
CA THR A 138 -12.47 -8.64 -2.05
C THR A 138 -11.30 -8.33 -3.01
N PRO A 139 -11.36 -8.78 -4.28
CA PRO A 139 -10.32 -8.48 -5.26
C PRO A 139 -10.11 -6.98 -5.47
N MET A 140 -11.20 -6.18 -5.47
CA MET A 140 -11.11 -4.72 -5.58
C MET A 140 -10.39 -4.11 -4.39
N LEU A 141 -10.72 -4.53 -3.17
CA LEU A 141 -10.10 -3.99 -1.97
C LEU A 141 -8.62 -4.36 -1.88
N PHE A 142 -8.21 -5.56 -2.31
CA PHE A 142 -6.82 -6.00 -2.25
C PHE A 142 -5.97 -5.52 -3.43
N LEU A 143 -6.45 -5.70 -4.67
CA LEU A 143 -5.69 -5.43 -5.90
C LEU A 143 -5.83 -3.98 -6.38
N GLY A 144 -6.88 -3.27 -5.96
CA GLY A 144 -7.15 -1.89 -6.36
C GLY A 144 -8.32 -1.74 -7.35
N SER A 145 -8.66 -0.48 -7.62
CA SER A 145 -9.79 -0.10 -8.46
C SER A 145 -9.51 -0.28 -9.95
N ALA A 146 -10.58 -0.50 -10.72
CA ALA A 146 -10.50 -0.64 -12.17
C ALA A 146 -9.94 0.63 -12.85
N TYR A 147 -9.09 0.43 -13.85
CA TYR A 147 -8.47 1.47 -14.67
C TYR A 147 -8.38 1.04 -16.13
N ARG A 148 -9.02 1.79 -17.03
CA ARG A 148 -9.14 1.49 -18.47
C ARG A 148 -8.65 2.65 -19.32
N GLY A 149 -8.45 2.40 -20.62
CA GLY A 149 -8.08 3.44 -21.57
C GLY A 149 -9.12 4.56 -21.61
N GLY A 150 -8.69 5.80 -21.36
CA GLY A 150 -9.54 6.99 -21.29
C GLY A 150 -10.01 7.36 -19.87
N ASP A 151 -9.79 6.50 -18.87
CA ASP A 151 -10.10 6.83 -17.48
C ASP A 151 -9.12 7.87 -16.91
N GLN A 152 -9.58 8.60 -15.90
CA GLN A 152 -8.68 9.41 -15.07
C GLN A 152 -7.74 8.49 -14.28
N THR A 153 -6.49 8.92 -14.10
CA THR A 153 -5.50 8.17 -13.32
C THR A 153 -5.85 8.17 -11.83
N ASN A 154 -5.31 7.20 -11.09
CA ASN A 154 -5.49 7.03 -9.63
C ASN A 154 -6.95 6.76 -9.18
N PRO A 155 -7.69 5.80 -9.78
CA PRO A 155 -9.05 5.45 -9.36
C PRO A 155 -9.14 4.87 -7.94
N GLY A 156 -8.02 4.49 -7.32
CA GLY A 156 -7.89 4.06 -5.94
C GLY A 156 -7.07 2.77 -5.82
N GLY A 157 -5.96 2.84 -5.10
CA GLY A 157 -5.07 1.71 -4.85
C GLY A 157 -5.69 0.61 -3.98
N GLY A 158 -5.08 -0.56 -4.02
CA GLY A 158 -5.44 -1.68 -3.15
C GLY A 158 -4.89 -1.54 -1.74
N SER A 159 -5.32 -2.41 -0.83
CA SER A 159 -4.95 -2.38 0.58
C SER A 159 -3.44 -2.40 0.80
N VAL A 160 -2.74 -3.34 0.16
CA VAL A 160 -1.29 -3.53 0.31
C VAL A 160 -0.48 -2.40 -0.33
N GLU A 161 -0.93 -1.87 -1.47
CA GLU A 161 -0.30 -0.71 -2.11
C GLU A 161 -0.36 0.51 -1.18
N ASN A 162 -1.49 0.71 -0.54
CA ASN A 162 -1.70 1.82 0.38
C ASN A 162 -0.94 1.61 1.71
N MET A 163 -1.03 0.43 2.32
CA MET A 163 -0.26 0.05 3.51
C MET A 163 0.07 -1.46 3.45
N PRO A 164 1.32 -1.90 3.70
CA PRO A 164 2.45 -1.11 4.15
C PRO A 164 3.34 -0.56 3.02
N HIS A 165 3.06 -0.84 1.75
CA HIS A 165 3.95 -0.47 0.62
C HIS A 165 4.39 1.00 0.65
N ASN A 166 3.44 1.95 0.66
CA ASN A 166 3.77 3.38 0.66
C ASN A 166 4.51 3.81 1.95
N ASN A 167 4.21 3.18 3.09
CA ASN A 167 4.92 3.42 4.36
C ASN A 167 6.36 2.94 4.29
N VAL A 168 6.63 1.74 3.75
CA VAL A 168 8.01 1.24 3.62
C VAL A 168 8.82 2.13 2.68
N HIS A 169 8.24 2.57 1.56
CA HIS A 169 8.87 3.56 0.66
C HIS A 169 9.33 4.81 1.41
N THR A 170 8.40 5.48 2.10
CA THR A 170 8.66 6.74 2.81
C THR A 170 9.51 6.58 4.06
N TRP A 171 9.44 5.43 4.73
CA TRP A 171 10.32 5.07 5.84
C TRP A 171 11.76 4.84 5.37
N THR A 172 11.98 4.22 4.21
CA THR A 172 13.34 3.94 3.72
C THR A 172 14.02 5.18 3.11
N GLY A 173 13.27 6.04 2.41
CA GLY A 173 13.82 7.23 1.74
C GLY A 173 14.46 8.25 2.69
N ASP A 174 15.47 8.98 2.24
CA ASP A 174 16.17 9.96 3.07
C ASP A 174 15.31 11.22 3.31
N ARG A 175 14.74 11.33 4.50
CA ARG A 175 13.92 12.49 4.93
C ARG A 175 14.62 13.86 4.84
N THR A 176 15.95 13.89 4.68
CA THR A 176 16.71 15.13 4.53
C THR A 176 16.80 15.61 3.08
N HIS A 177 16.40 14.78 2.11
CA HIS A 177 16.35 15.13 0.71
C HIS A 177 14.98 15.70 0.31
N PRO A 178 14.91 16.58 -0.71
CA PRO A 178 13.72 17.36 -1.02
C PRO A 178 12.45 16.54 -1.25
N ASN A 179 12.56 15.34 -1.81
CA ASN A 179 11.42 14.46 -2.10
C ASN A 179 11.58 13.08 -1.45
N PHE A 180 12.37 12.95 -0.38
CA PHE A 180 12.65 11.67 0.28
C PHE A 180 13.37 10.66 -0.65
N GLU A 181 14.21 11.15 -1.57
CA GLU A 181 15.01 10.28 -2.43
C GLU A 181 15.85 9.27 -1.62
N ASP A 182 16.10 8.06 -2.11
CA ASP A 182 15.56 7.50 -3.35
C ASP A 182 14.20 6.80 -3.12
N MET A 183 14.12 5.89 -2.14
CA MET A 183 12.93 5.04 -1.89
C MET A 183 11.64 5.82 -1.59
N GLY A 184 11.72 7.03 -1.03
CA GLY A 184 10.55 7.81 -0.62
C GLY A 184 9.83 8.54 -1.75
N THR A 185 10.27 8.36 -3.00
CA THR A 185 9.57 8.91 -4.17
C THR A 185 9.66 8.01 -5.40
N PHE A 186 8.55 7.76 -6.10
CA PHE A 186 8.53 6.76 -7.18
C PHE A 186 9.45 7.10 -8.37
N TYR A 187 9.71 8.37 -8.66
CA TYR A 187 10.61 8.71 -9.78
C TYR A 187 12.07 8.27 -9.50
N ALA A 188 12.43 8.12 -8.22
CA ALA A 188 13.79 7.81 -7.78
C ALA A 188 13.91 6.44 -7.11
N ALA A 189 12.82 5.85 -6.60
CA ALA A 189 12.84 4.60 -5.85
C ALA A 189 13.58 3.46 -6.55
N GLY A 190 13.48 3.39 -7.88
CA GLY A 190 14.21 2.42 -8.72
C GLY A 190 15.74 2.47 -8.58
N ARG A 191 16.30 3.58 -8.08
CA ARG A 191 17.75 3.83 -7.94
C ARG A 191 18.34 3.21 -6.69
N ASP A 192 17.51 2.86 -5.71
CA ASP A 192 17.92 2.08 -4.54
C ASP A 192 17.74 0.58 -4.83
N PRO A 193 18.80 -0.25 -4.78
CA PRO A 193 18.69 -1.70 -4.98
C PRO A 193 17.67 -2.41 -4.08
N ILE A 194 17.32 -1.86 -2.91
CA ILE A 194 16.36 -2.50 -2.00
C ILE A 194 14.92 -2.47 -2.52
N VAL A 195 14.60 -1.59 -3.47
CA VAL A 195 13.25 -1.52 -4.07
C VAL A 195 12.83 -2.86 -4.65
N PHE A 196 13.76 -3.61 -5.26
CA PHE A 196 13.50 -4.92 -5.84
C PHE A 196 13.20 -5.97 -4.75
N ALA A 197 13.88 -5.90 -3.60
CA ALA A 197 13.58 -6.78 -2.48
C ALA A 197 12.28 -6.40 -1.74
N HIS A 198 11.99 -5.11 -1.62
CA HIS A 198 10.71 -4.63 -1.09
C HIS A 198 9.55 -5.13 -1.98
N HIS A 199 9.62 -4.88 -3.29
CA HIS A 199 8.62 -5.29 -4.25
C HIS A 199 8.55 -6.81 -4.43
N ALA A 200 9.64 -7.55 -4.25
CA ALA A 200 9.59 -9.01 -4.19
C ALA A 200 8.73 -9.50 -3.00
N ASN A 201 8.74 -8.80 -1.85
CA ASN A 201 7.82 -9.14 -0.78
C ASN A 201 6.38 -8.71 -1.07
N ILE A 202 6.16 -7.60 -1.78
CA ILE A 202 4.84 -7.20 -2.30
C ILE A 202 4.29 -8.26 -3.28
N ASP A 203 5.10 -8.75 -4.21
CA ASP A 203 4.70 -9.82 -5.12
C ASP A 203 4.39 -11.13 -4.38
N ARG A 204 5.17 -11.44 -3.34
CA ARG A 204 4.87 -12.52 -2.40
C ARG A 204 3.51 -12.33 -1.72
N MET A 205 3.14 -11.10 -1.32
CA MET A 205 1.84 -10.81 -0.70
C MET A 205 0.67 -11.21 -1.61
N TRP A 206 0.73 -10.95 -2.92
CA TRP A 206 -0.31 -11.39 -3.86
C TRP A 206 -0.45 -12.92 -3.90
N SER A 207 0.69 -13.62 -3.91
CA SER A 207 0.71 -15.08 -3.88
C SER A 207 0.15 -15.64 -2.56
N LEU A 208 0.44 -14.99 -1.43
CA LEU A 208 -0.10 -15.37 -0.12
C LEU A 208 -1.61 -15.12 -0.01
N TRP A 209 -2.07 -13.95 -0.47
CA TRP A 209 -3.48 -13.55 -0.40
C TRP A 209 -4.40 -14.61 -1.03
N LYS A 210 -4.03 -15.10 -2.22
CA LYS A 210 -4.76 -16.17 -2.92
C LYS A 210 -4.73 -17.52 -2.22
N LYS A 211 -3.74 -17.78 -1.37
CA LYS A 211 -3.63 -19.03 -0.60
C LYS A 211 -4.47 -19.00 0.68
N LEU A 212 -4.86 -17.82 1.19
CA LEU A 212 -5.60 -17.72 2.46
C LEU A 212 -7.00 -18.33 2.41
N THR A 213 -7.72 -18.14 1.31
CA THR A 213 -9.08 -18.66 1.15
C THR A 213 -9.46 -18.77 -0.32
N ARG A 214 -10.39 -19.68 -0.64
CA ARG A 214 -10.90 -19.89 -2.01
C ARG A 214 -11.72 -18.71 -2.55
N LYS A 215 -12.10 -17.76 -1.69
CA LYS A 215 -12.80 -16.52 -2.08
C LYS A 215 -11.84 -15.46 -2.63
N HIS A 216 -10.58 -15.46 -2.19
CA HIS A 216 -9.55 -14.56 -2.70
C HIS A 216 -9.13 -15.01 -4.10
N ARG A 217 -9.60 -14.28 -5.12
CA ARG A 217 -9.41 -14.61 -6.54
C ARG A 217 -8.98 -13.37 -7.31
N ASP A 218 -8.17 -13.57 -8.33
CA ASP A 218 -7.87 -12.51 -9.29
C ASP A 218 -9.14 -12.05 -10.01
N PHE A 219 -9.10 -10.84 -10.60
CA PHE A 219 -10.19 -10.38 -11.44
C PHE A 219 -10.39 -11.32 -12.65
N ASN A 220 -11.65 -11.56 -13.01
CA ASN A 220 -12.02 -12.22 -14.27
C ASN A 220 -12.44 -11.19 -15.34
N ASP A 221 -12.12 -9.92 -15.12
CA ASP A 221 -12.42 -8.83 -16.04
C ASP A 221 -11.53 -8.93 -17.29
N SER A 222 -12.16 -8.90 -18.48
CA SER A 222 -11.43 -9.06 -19.74
C SER A 222 -10.48 -7.92 -20.04
N ASP A 223 -10.78 -6.69 -19.61
CA ASP A 223 -9.92 -5.54 -19.86
C ASP A 223 -8.66 -5.67 -19.02
N TRP A 224 -8.81 -6.01 -17.74
CA TRP A 224 -7.68 -6.27 -16.85
C TRP A 224 -6.78 -7.40 -17.36
N LEU A 225 -7.37 -8.55 -17.71
CA LEU A 225 -6.61 -9.72 -18.18
C LEU A 225 -5.86 -9.48 -19.50
N LYS A 226 -6.41 -8.65 -20.39
CA LYS A 226 -5.83 -8.35 -21.71
C LYS A 226 -4.89 -7.15 -21.70
N THR A 227 -4.82 -6.39 -20.61
CA THR A 227 -3.83 -5.32 -20.48
C THR A 227 -2.43 -5.87 -20.73
N SER A 228 -1.65 -5.12 -21.51
CA SER A 228 -0.28 -5.48 -21.87
C SER A 228 0.72 -4.40 -21.49
N PHE A 229 1.92 -4.82 -21.12
CA PHE A 229 3.05 -3.95 -20.81
C PHE A 229 4.23 -4.27 -21.72
N LEU A 230 5.19 -3.35 -21.81
CA LEU A 230 6.42 -3.51 -22.57
C LEU A 230 7.62 -3.45 -21.62
N PHE A 231 8.51 -4.44 -21.72
CA PHE A 231 9.76 -4.50 -20.95
C PHE A 231 10.89 -4.99 -21.86
N HIS A 232 12.13 -4.63 -21.54
CA HIS A 232 13.29 -5.28 -22.16
C HIS A 232 13.63 -6.55 -21.38
N ASP A 233 13.91 -7.64 -22.08
CA ASP A 233 14.32 -8.91 -21.47
C ASP A 233 15.84 -8.99 -21.21
N GLU A 234 16.33 -10.15 -20.77
CA GLU A 234 17.75 -10.38 -20.51
C GLU A 234 18.65 -10.31 -21.76
N ASN A 235 18.06 -10.42 -22.96
CA ASN A 235 18.73 -10.29 -24.25
C ASN A 235 18.67 -8.87 -24.81
N ALA A 236 18.09 -7.93 -24.06
CA ALA A 236 17.81 -6.56 -24.47
C ALA A 236 16.78 -6.44 -25.61
N ASP A 237 15.92 -7.46 -25.78
CA ASP A 237 14.80 -7.41 -26.72
C ASP A 237 13.57 -6.79 -26.05
N LEU A 238 12.82 -5.97 -26.78
CA LEU A 238 11.57 -5.39 -26.29
C LEU A 238 10.43 -6.43 -26.39
N VAL A 239 9.91 -6.86 -25.24
CA VAL A 239 8.90 -7.90 -25.11
C VAL A 239 7.57 -7.32 -24.63
N ARG A 240 6.48 -7.76 -25.27
CA ARG A 240 5.12 -7.50 -24.81
C ARG A 240 4.64 -8.64 -23.92
N VAL A 241 4.18 -8.30 -22.72
CA VAL A 241 3.62 -9.24 -21.75
C VAL A 241 2.19 -8.85 -21.41
N THR A 242 1.38 -9.80 -20.93
CA THR A 242 0.00 -9.52 -20.53
C THR A 242 -0.28 -9.92 -19.08
N VAL A 243 -1.28 -9.29 -18.47
CA VAL A 243 -1.66 -9.55 -17.07
C VAL A 243 -2.07 -11.01 -16.87
N LYS A 244 -2.87 -11.58 -17.79
CA LYS A 244 -3.29 -12.99 -17.70
C LYS A 244 -2.11 -13.98 -17.64
N ASP A 245 -0.95 -13.61 -18.16
CA ASP A 245 0.21 -14.51 -18.28
C ASP A 245 1.08 -14.50 -17.00
N CYS A 246 0.82 -13.59 -16.04
CA CYS A 246 1.55 -13.50 -14.77
C CYS A 246 0.73 -13.87 -13.53
N LEU A 247 -0.48 -14.41 -13.68
CA LEU A 247 -1.34 -14.68 -12.51
C LEU A 247 -0.73 -15.70 -11.54
N LYS A 248 0.11 -16.61 -12.01
CA LYS A 248 0.82 -17.59 -11.19
C LYS A 248 2.31 -17.49 -11.38
N THR A 249 3.06 -17.35 -10.29
CA THR A 249 4.53 -17.28 -10.31
C THR A 249 5.14 -18.55 -10.91
N GLN A 250 4.48 -19.70 -10.74
CA GLN A 250 4.93 -20.99 -11.30
C GLN A 250 4.92 -21.01 -12.84
N TRP A 251 4.06 -20.23 -13.49
CA TRP A 251 4.09 -20.08 -14.96
C TRP A 251 5.32 -19.30 -15.43
N LEU A 252 5.85 -18.45 -14.54
CA LEU A 252 7.04 -17.63 -14.75
C LEU A 252 8.31 -18.32 -14.22
N GLY A 253 8.22 -19.55 -13.71
CA GLY A 253 9.38 -20.33 -13.28
C GLY A 253 9.93 -19.99 -11.89
N TYR A 254 9.21 -19.21 -11.06
CA TYR A 254 9.67 -18.89 -9.70
C TYR A 254 8.62 -19.12 -8.61
N THR A 255 9.09 -19.22 -7.37
CA THR A 255 8.28 -19.24 -6.16
C THR A 255 9.06 -18.60 -5.01
N TYR A 256 8.36 -18.26 -3.94
CA TYR A 256 8.98 -17.80 -2.71
C TYR A 256 9.31 -18.96 -1.77
N GLN A 257 10.40 -18.83 -1.03
CA GLN A 257 10.69 -19.70 0.11
C GLN A 257 9.55 -19.61 1.13
N ASP A 258 9.12 -20.76 1.63
CA ASP A 258 8.14 -20.83 2.72
C ASP A 258 8.79 -20.36 4.02
N VAL A 259 8.21 -19.32 4.62
CA VAL A 259 8.64 -18.73 5.90
C VAL A 259 7.42 -18.53 6.79
N LYS A 260 7.63 -18.46 8.11
CA LYS A 260 6.54 -18.25 9.07
C LYS A 260 5.82 -16.93 8.78
N ILE A 261 4.49 -16.98 8.85
CA ILE A 261 3.58 -15.85 8.63
C ILE A 261 2.91 -15.49 9.97
N PRO A 262 3.58 -14.72 10.85
CA PRO A 262 3.11 -14.48 12.21
C PRO A 262 1.84 -13.61 12.30
N TRP A 263 1.55 -12.82 11.27
CA TRP A 263 0.40 -11.92 11.26
C TRP A 263 -0.94 -12.60 11.00
N LEU A 264 -0.99 -13.90 10.65
CA LEU A 264 -2.25 -14.64 10.46
C LEU A 264 -3.13 -14.68 11.73
N GLU A 265 -2.50 -14.58 12.91
CA GLU A 265 -3.16 -14.65 14.20
C GLU A 265 -3.23 -13.28 14.90
N ALA A 266 -2.76 -12.21 14.24
CA ALA A 266 -2.63 -10.88 14.81
C ALA A 266 -3.90 -10.02 14.57
N ARG A 267 -5.09 -10.54 14.91
CA ARG A 267 -6.33 -9.74 14.81
C ARG A 267 -6.24 -8.51 15.72
N PRO A 268 -6.60 -7.31 15.24
CA PRO A 268 -6.75 -6.12 16.09
C PRO A 268 -7.70 -6.37 17.26
N THR A 269 -7.54 -5.60 18.34
CA THR A 269 -8.37 -5.74 19.54
C THR A 269 -9.11 -4.45 19.84
N PRO A 270 -10.41 -4.47 20.18
CA PRO A 270 -11.15 -3.24 20.41
C PRO A 270 -10.70 -2.57 21.71
N LYS A 271 -10.35 -1.28 21.63
CA LYS A 271 -9.88 -0.51 22.78
C LYS A 271 -11.03 -0.02 23.65
N LEU A 272 -12.14 0.37 23.01
CA LEU A 272 -13.28 1.03 23.67
C LEU A 272 -14.43 0.06 23.99
N ALA A 273 -14.42 -1.17 23.46
CA ALA A 273 -15.48 -2.15 23.73
C ALA A 273 -15.63 -2.49 25.23
N LYS A 274 -14.54 -2.45 26.01
CA LYS A 274 -14.62 -2.62 27.48
C LYS A 274 -15.35 -1.47 28.19
N ALA A 275 -15.42 -0.29 27.58
CA ALA A 275 -16.10 0.88 28.13
C ALA A 275 -17.60 0.94 27.82
N LYS A 276 -18.11 0.19 26.81
CA LYS A 276 -19.55 0.14 26.47
C LYS A 276 -20.44 -0.45 27.58
N ASN A 277 -19.89 -1.23 28.51
CA ASN A 277 -20.63 -1.70 29.71
C ASN A 277 -20.84 -0.60 30.77
N ALA A 278 -20.23 0.58 30.60
CA ALA A 278 -20.38 1.73 31.48
C ALA A 278 -21.06 2.87 30.69
N ALA A 279 -22.39 2.81 30.61
CA ALA A 279 -23.26 3.77 29.94
C ALA A 279 -23.08 3.86 28.41
N SER A 280 -24.22 3.91 27.71
CA SER A 280 -24.34 4.23 26.28
C SER A 280 -23.61 5.56 25.98
N ARG A 281 -22.33 5.50 25.62
CA ARG A 281 -21.58 6.66 25.16
C ARG A 281 -22.20 7.05 23.83
N SER A 282 -22.94 8.16 23.82
CA SER A 282 -23.45 8.76 22.58
C SER A 282 -22.24 9.12 21.71
N LEU A 283 -21.98 8.32 20.68
CA LEU A 283 -20.91 8.49 19.69
C LEU A 283 -21.20 9.65 18.72
N LYS A 284 -21.74 10.76 19.23
CA LYS A 284 -21.98 11.95 18.40
C LYS A 284 -20.69 12.78 18.36
N PRO A 285 -20.30 13.29 17.18
CA PRO A 285 -19.16 14.17 17.10
C PRO A 285 -19.45 15.48 17.84
N THR A 286 -18.40 16.13 18.33
CA THR A 286 -18.51 17.49 18.89
C THR A 286 -18.99 18.48 17.82
N ALA A 287 -18.61 18.26 16.55
CA ALA A 287 -19.10 18.99 15.39
C ALA A 287 -19.11 18.06 14.15
N GLU A 288 -20.18 18.11 13.36
CA GLU A 288 -20.29 17.39 12.09
C GLU A 288 -19.51 18.12 10.99
N ALA A 289 -18.63 17.39 10.30
CA ALA A 289 -17.84 17.91 9.20
C ALA A 289 -18.72 18.30 8.00
N GLN A 290 -18.39 19.42 7.35
CA GLN A 290 -19.02 19.86 6.10
C GLN A 290 -18.05 19.57 4.95
N PHE A 291 -18.43 18.69 4.02
CA PHE A 291 -17.60 18.32 2.88
C PHE A 291 -17.95 19.15 1.62
N PRO A 292 -16.99 19.45 0.73
CA PRO A 292 -15.57 19.09 0.83
C PRO A 292 -14.85 19.87 1.94
N VAL A 293 -13.85 19.24 2.58
CA VAL A 293 -13.09 19.83 3.70
C VAL A 293 -11.60 19.64 3.50
N THR A 294 -10.80 20.68 3.79
CA THR A 294 -9.34 20.58 3.88
C THR A 294 -8.97 20.06 5.27
N LEU A 295 -8.10 19.05 5.34
CA LEU A 295 -7.73 18.42 6.61
C LEU A 295 -6.63 19.22 7.33
N GLU A 296 -7.01 20.29 8.00
CA GLU A 296 -6.14 21.09 8.88
C GLU A 296 -6.08 20.55 10.31
N SER A 297 -7.12 19.81 10.72
CA SER A 297 -7.29 19.18 12.02
C SER A 297 -8.20 17.96 11.87
N PRO A 298 -8.36 17.12 12.91
CA PRO A 298 -9.27 15.99 12.83
C PRO A 298 -10.71 16.44 12.56
N VAL A 299 -11.37 15.74 11.65
CA VAL A 299 -12.77 15.97 11.29
C VAL A 299 -13.58 14.72 11.52
N SER A 300 -14.84 14.86 11.92
CA SER A 300 -15.71 13.73 12.21
C SER A 300 -17.07 13.87 11.54
N ALA A 301 -17.62 12.76 11.07
CA ALA A 301 -18.97 12.72 10.52
C ALA A 301 -19.70 11.44 10.92
N THR A 302 -21.00 11.55 11.20
CA THR A 302 -21.86 10.39 11.44
C THR A 302 -22.40 9.87 10.11
N LEU A 303 -22.11 8.61 9.76
CA LEU A 303 -22.56 7.99 8.53
C LEU A 303 -23.69 7.00 8.79
N LYS A 304 -24.78 7.13 8.04
CA LYS A 304 -25.83 6.11 8.03
C LYS A 304 -25.32 4.87 7.31
N ARG A 305 -25.59 3.70 7.88
CA ARG A 305 -25.24 2.42 7.27
C ARG A 305 -26.33 1.96 6.30
N PRO A 306 -25.98 1.37 5.14
CA PRO A 306 -26.97 0.85 4.20
C PRO A 306 -27.83 -0.29 4.79
N LYS A 307 -27.26 -1.10 5.68
CA LYS A 307 -27.94 -2.21 6.35
C LYS A 307 -27.25 -2.57 7.68
N VAL A 308 -28.06 -2.83 8.71
CA VAL A 308 -27.61 -3.27 10.05
C VAL A 308 -27.99 -4.74 10.30
N GLY A 309 -27.41 -5.38 11.32
CA GLY A 309 -27.79 -6.73 11.74
C GLY A 309 -27.64 -7.80 10.65
N ARG A 310 -26.62 -7.68 9.79
CA ARG A 310 -26.40 -8.59 8.65
C ARG A 310 -26.10 -10.00 9.15
N SER A 311 -26.71 -10.99 8.51
CA SER A 311 -26.41 -12.40 8.78
C SER A 311 -24.99 -12.77 8.34
N ARG A 312 -24.44 -13.84 8.91
CA ARG A 312 -23.13 -14.38 8.49
C ARG A 312 -23.04 -14.61 6.99
N LYS A 313 -24.11 -15.11 6.36
CA LYS A 313 -24.15 -15.37 4.92
C LYS A 313 -24.01 -14.07 4.11
N GLU A 314 -24.73 -13.02 4.51
CA GLU A 314 -24.66 -11.72 3.81
C GLU A 314 -23.28 -11.08 3.92
N LYS A 315 -22.67 -11.12 5.12
CA LYS A 315 -21.28 -10.67 5.33
C LYS A 315 -20.25 -11.46 4.52
N GLU A 316 -20.55 -12.72 4.27
CA GLU A 316 -19.70 -13.63 3.49
C GLU A 316 -19.82 -13.44 1.97
N GLU A 317 -20.92 -12.82 1.51
CA GLU A 317 -21.22 -12.54 0.10
C GLU A 317 -20.88 -11.08 -0.28
N GLU A 318 -21.01 -10.14 0.65
CA GLU A 318 -20.75 -8.72 0.46
C GLU A 318 -19.99 -8.13 1.65
N GLU A 319 -18.86 -7.48 1.40
CA GLU A 319 -18.13 -6.71 2.39
C GLU A 319 -18.75 -5.31 2.54
N GLU A 320 -18.96 -4.85 3.78
CA GLU A 320 -19.34 -3.46 4.04
C GLU A 320 -18.08 -2.60 4.04
N VAL A 321 -18.07 -1.57 3.19
CA VAL A 321 -16.89 -0.78 2.87
C VAL A 321 -17.13 0.67 3.22
N LEU A 322 -16.26 1.24 4.04
CA LEU A 322 -16.14 2.68 4.24
C LEU A 322 -15.32 3.29 3.11
N ILE A 323 -15.87 4.32 2.46
CA ILE A 323 -15.25 4.97 1.31
C ILE A 323 -15.01 6.44 1.65
N VAL A 324 -13.74 6.85 1.56
CA VAL A 324 -13.32 8.26 1.59
C VAL A 324 -13.17 8.73 0.15
N GLU A 325 -14.05 9.61 -0.30
CA GLU A 325 -14.16 10.02 -1.70
C GLU A 325 -13.57 11.40 -1.95
N GLY A 326 -13.09 11.61 -3.18
CA GLY A 326 -12.58 12.91 -3.60
C GLY A 326 -11.40 13.37 -2.76
N ILE A 327 -10.46 12.47 -2.48
CA ILE A 327 -9.20 12.81 -1.82
C ILE A 327 -8.37 13.58 -2.86
N GLU A 328 -8.16 14.88 -2.62
CA GLU A 328 -7.45 15.77 -3.54
C GLU A 328 -6.22 16.40 -2.87
N PHE A 329 -5.07 16.33 -3.55
CA PHE A 329 -3.78 16.84 -3.05
C PHE A 329 -2.78 17.03 -4.20
N GLU A 330 -1.66 17.69 -3.93
CA GLU A 330 -0.54 17.78 -4.88
C GLU A 330 0.39 16.55 -4.75
N ARG A 331 0.68 15.89 -5.87
CA ARG A 331 1.33 14.58 -5.94
C ARG A 331 2.73 14.53 -5.29
N ASP A 332 3.43 15.65 -5.24
CA ASP A 332 4.78 15.80 -4.68
C ASP A 332 4.79 15.85 -3.14
N HIS A 333 3.62 15.80 -2.50
CA HIS A 333 3.51 15.79 -1.05
C HIS A 333 3.36 14.38 -0.48
N PHE A 334 4.08 14.13 0.61
CA PHE A 334 3.79 12.99 1.47
C PHE A 334 2.50 13.31 2.25
N ILE A 335 1.42 12.62 1.90
CA ILE A 335 0.12 12.77 2.54
C ILE A 335 -0.17 11.50 3.33
N LYS A 336 -0.56 11.68 4.60
CA LYS A 336 -1.12 10.59 5.40
C LYS A 336 -2.22 11.10 6.31
N PHE A 337 -3.33 10.38 6.34
CA PHE A 337 -4.36 10.55 7.37
C PHE A 337 -4.89 9.18 7.80
N ASP A 338 -5.21 9.06 9.08
CA ASP A 338 -5.82 7.86 9.65
C ASP A 338 -7.34 7.98 9.61
N VAL A 339 -8.02 6.85 9.50
CA VAL A 339 -9.48 6.74 9.57
C VAL A 339 -9.81 5.82 10.74
N ILE A 340 -10.52 6.36 11.72
CA ILE A 340 -10.98 5.63 12.90
C ILE A 340 -12.51 5.61 12.93
N VAL A 341 -13.08 4.52 13.42
CA VAL A 341 -14.53 4.28 13.46
C VAL A 341 -14.98 4.13 14.91
N ASN A 342 -16.06 4.81 15.27
CA ASN A 342 -16.63 4.87 16.62
C ASN A 342 -15.64 5.28 17.71
N ALA A 343 -14.70 6.15 17.35
CA ALA A 343 -13.71 6.76 18.24
C ALA A 343 -13.33 8.16 17.74
N THR A 344 -12.72 8.95 18.61
CA THR A 344 -12.17 10.28 18.28
C THR A 344 -10.66 10.29 18.46
N GLU A 345 -9.98 11.34 17.98
CA GLU A 345 -8.54 11.52 18.19
C GLU A 345 -8.17 11.45 19.69
N SER A 346 -9.03 12.00 20.56
CA SER A 346 -8.80 12.03 22.01
C SER A 346 -8.79 10.66 22.68
N ASP A 347 -9.35 9.63 22.03
CA ASP A 347 -9.36 8.26 22.59
C ASP A 347 -8.01 7.54 22.40
N GLY A 348 -7.06 8.17 21.70
CA GLY A 348 -5.68 7.67 21.55
C GLY A 348 -5.60 6.33 20.84
N ILE A 349 -6.46 6.10 19.84
CA ILE A 349 -6.49 4.88 19.02
C ILE A 349 -5.14 4.68 18.33
N THR A 350 -4.62 3.45 18.38
CA THR A 350 -3.39 3.04 17.68
C THR A 350 -3.71 2.08 16.54
N PRO A 351 -2.75 1.80 15.63
CA PRO A 351 -2.94 0.81 14.57
C PRO A 351 -3.21 -0.62 15.08
N GLY A 352 -2.96 -0.88 16.37
CA GLY A 352 -3.25 -2.15 17.02
C GLY A 352 -4.71 -2.32 17.49
N ASP A 353 -5.51 -1.26 17.44
CA ASP A 353 -6.88 -1.24 17.93
C ASP A 353 -7.89 -1.54 16.81
N SER A 354 -9.02 -2.19 17.13
CA SER A 354 -10.05 -2.49 16.13
C SER A 354 -10.72 -1.24 15.57
N GLU A 355 -10.84 -0.18 16.36
CA GLU A 355 -11.40 1.12 15.95
C GLU A 355 -10.56 1.78 14.82
N PHE A 356 -9.29 1.40 14.65
CA PHE A 356 -8.47 1.84 13.53
C PHE A 356 -8.84 1.08 12.25
N ALA A 357 -9.55 1.74 11.32
CA ALA A 357 -9.98 1.14 10.06
C ALA A 357 -8.84 1.08 9.02
N GLY A 358 -7.90 2.02 9.09
CA GLY A 358 -6.76 2.12 8.19
C GLY A 358 -6.33 3.56 8.00
N SER A 359 -5.46 3.80 7.02
CA SER A 359 -5.00 5.13 6.64
C SER A 359 -5.10 5.32 5.14
N PHE A 360 -5.12 6.57 4.68
CA PHE A 360 -4.67 6.90 3.32
C PHE A 360 -3.19 7.26 3.39
N VAL A 361 -2.37 6.75 2.47
CA VAL A 361 -0.94 7.08 2.38
C VAL A 361 -0.58 7.38 0.93
N ASN A 362 -0.01 8.55 0.65
CA ASN A 362 0.57 8.89 -0.64
C ASN A 362 2.08 9.02 -0.53
N THR A 363 2.82 8.26 -1.33
CA THR A 363 4.25 8.49 -1.55
C THR A 363 4.44 9.67 -2.52
N PRO A 364 5.31 10.66 -2.25
CA PRO A 364 5.59 11.78 -3.16
C PRO A 364 6.00 11.37 -4.58
N HIS A 365 5.50 12.04 -5.62
CA HIS A 365 6.01 11.96 -7.00
C HIS A 365 6.07 13.34 -7.64
N GLN A 366 7.16 13.66 -8.34
CA GLN A 366 7.41 14.98 -8.92
C GLN A 366 7.50 14.94 -10.44
N HIS A 367 6.44 15.39 -11.12
CA HIS A 367 6.43 15.55 -12.57
C HIS A 367 7.36 16.68 -13.01
N ARG A 368 8.33 16.38 -13.88
CA ARG A 368 9.21 17.41 -14.46
C ARG A 368 8.59 18.24 -15.59
N HIS A 369 7.45 17.82 -16.16
CA HIS A 369 7.02 18.33 -17.48
C HIS A 369 5.69 19.10 -17.56
N ARG A 370 4.75 19.01 -16.59
CA ARG A 370 3.49 19.80 -16.64
C ARG A 370 2.96 20.20 -15.25
N LYS A 371 2.85 21.51 -14.99
CA LYS A 371 2.29 22.06 -13.72
C LYS A 371 0.80 21.79 -13.53
N GLU A 372 0.04 21.62 -14.61
CA GLU A 372 -1.43 21.43 -14.58
C GLU A 372 -1.85 19.99 -14.19
N GLU A 373 -0.93 19.02 -14.22
CA GLU A 373 -1.18 17.59 -13.93
C GLU A 373 -0.73 17.17 -12.50
N ASN A 374 -0.29 18.13 -11.67
CA ASN A 374 0.23 17.85 -10.33
C ASN A 374 -0.84 17.49 -9.29
N LYS A 375 -2.12 17.75 -9.58
CA LYS A 375 -3.21 17.42 -8.65
C LYS A 375 -3.66 15.97 -8.83
N VAL A 376 -3.66 15.22 -7.75
CA VAL A 376 -4.23 13.88 -7.68
C VAL A 376 -5.65 13.99 -7.17
N LYS A 377 -6.55 13.19 -7.74
CA LYS A 377 -7.87 12.89 -7.18
C LYS A 377 -8.01 11.37 -7.10
N THR A 378 -8.29 10.87 -5.91
CA THR A 378 -8.41 9.43 -5.65
C THR A 378 -9.47 9.16 -4.57
N ARG A 379 -9.58 7.90 -4.15
CA ARG A 379 -10.42 7.44 -3.04
C ARG A 379 -9.69 6.39 -2.21
N LEU A 380 -10.12 6.24 -0.97
CA LEU A 380 -9.72 5.15 -0.08
C LEU A 380 -10.93 4.25 0.20
N CYS A 381 -10.75 2.94 0.13
CA CYS A 381 -11.77 1.95 0.47
C CYS A 381 -11.28 1.05 1.61
N LEU A 382 -12.02 0.99 2.72
CA LEU A 382 -11.67 0.22 3.91
C LEU A 382 -12.80 -0.76 4.23
N GLY A 383 -12.47 -2.05 4.38
CA GLY A 383 -13.42 -3.06 4.81
C GLY A 383 -13.70 -2.91 6.30
N ILE A 384 -14.97 -2.75 6.66
CA ILE A 384 -15.39 -2.47 8.05
C ILE A 384 -16.28 -3.56 8.64
N THR A 385 -16.60 -4.64 7.92
CA THR A 385 -17.45 -5.71 8.49
C THR A 385 -16.85 -6.28 9.78
N ASP A 386 -15.59 -6.73 9.73
CA ASP A 386 -14.94 -7.36 10.89
C ASP A 386 -14.65 -6.35 12.00
N LEU A 387 -14.41 -5.08 11.63
CA LEU A 387 -14.28 -3.97 12.57
C LEU A 387 -15.57 -3.77 13.36
N LEU A 388 -16.73 -3.73 12.69
CA LEU A 388 -18.03 -3.53 13.32
C LEU A 388 -18.39 -4.68 14.26
N GLU A 389 -18.00 -5.91 13.90
CA GLU A 389 -18.10 -7.07 14.80
C GLU A 389 -17.24 -6.86 16.06
N ASP A 390 -15.97 -6.51 15.90
CA ASP A 390 -15.01 -6.34 17.01
C ASP A 390 -15.48 -5.29 18.02
N ILE A 391 -16.01 -4.16 17.54
CA ILE A 391 -16.44 -3.05 18.40
C ILE A 391 -17.90 -3.17 18.87
N GLY A 392 -18.60 -4.24 18.48
CA GLY A 392 -20.02 -4.45 18.77
C GLY A 392 -20.90 -3.32 18.22
N GLY A 393 -20.68 -2.92 16.97
CA GLY A 393 -21.41 -1.86 16.27
C GLY A 393 -22.34 -2.37 15.15
N GLU A 394 -22.62 -3.67 15.13
CA GLU A 394 -23.35 -4.33 14.05
C GLU A 394 -24.81 -3.89 13.90
N ASP A 395 -25.43 -3.53 15.03
CA ASP A 395 -26.83 -3.11 15.13
C ASP A 395 -26.98 -1.59 15.16
N ASP A 396 -25.88 -0.84 15.11
CA ASP A 396 -25.90 0.63 15.11
C ASP A 396 -26.36 1.12 13.73
N ASP A 397 -27.43 1.95 13.68
CA ASP A 397 -27.98 2.55 12.45
C ASP A 397 -26.98 3.47 11.72
N GLY A 398 -25.99 3.97 12.44
CA GLY A 398 -24.92 4.78 11.91
C GLY A 398 -23.66 4.68 12.75
N VAL A 399 -22.55 5.08 12.15
CA VAL A 399 -21.22 5.02 12.77
C VAL A 399 -20.55 6.38 12.72
N LEU A 400 -19.82 6.71 13.78
CA LEU A 400 -18.96 7.88 13.80
C LEU A 400 -17.68 7.56 13.05
N VAL A 401 -17.34 8.34 12.03
CA VAL A 401 -16.05 8.24 11.34
C VAL A 401 -15.25 9.50 11.63
N THR A 402 -14.02 9.32 12.11
CA THR A 402 -13.08 10.42 12.33
C THR A 402 -11.87 10.25 11.42
N ILE A 403 -11.54 11.31 10.67
CA ILE A 403 -10.33 11.40 9.86
C ILE A 403 -9.30 12.23 10.63
N VAL A 404 -8.11 11.69 10.82
CA VAL A 404 -7.03 12.32 11.60
C VAL A 404 -5.83 12.58 10.68
N PRO A 405 -5.56 13.84 10.29
CA PRO A 405 -4.41 14.14 9.44
C PRO A 405 -3.09 13.92 10.21
N LYS A 406 -2.11 13.24 9.59
CA LYS A 406 -0.82 12.86 10.20
C LYS A 406 0.37 13.47 9.48
N ALA A 407 0.33 13.51 8.15
CA ALA A 407 1.33 14.13 7.30
C ALA A 407 0.65 14.90 6.16
N GLY A 408 1.27 16.00 5.73
CA GLY A 408 0.67 16.89 4.74
C GLY A 408 -0.57 17.64 5.25
N ILE A 409 -0.58 18.00 6.54
CA ILE A 409 -1.67 18.76 7.19
C ILE A 409 -1.94 20.06 6.41
N GLY A 410 -3.20 20.31 6.08
CA GLY A 410 -3.63 21.45 5.27
C GLY A 410 -3.33 21.33 3.77
N LYS A 411 -2.76 20.22 3.30
CA LYS A 411 -2.39 19.97 1.90
C LYS A 411 -3.23 18.90 1.19
N VAL A 412 -4.22 18.37 1.89
CA VAL A 412 -5.17 17.39 1.36
C VAL A 412 -6.59 17.80 1.72
N SER A 413 -7.50 17.66 0.77
CA SER A 413 -8.94 17.78 1.00
C SER A 413 -9.64 16.46 0.75
N VAL A 414 -10.80 16.30 1.40
CA VAL A 414 -11.70 15.14 1.24
C VAL A 414 -13.04 15.65 0.74
N GLY A 415 -13.55 15.04 -0.32
CA GLY A 415 -14.82 15.39 -0.95
C GLY A 415 -16.05 14.82 -0.26
N GLY A 416 -15.91 13.70 0.47
CA GLY A 416 -17.01 13.11 1.23
C GLY A 416 -16.68 11.75 1.83
N LEU A 417 -17.63 11.23 2.60
CA LEU A 417 -17.60 9.93 3.25
C LEU A 417 -18.90 9.18 2.97
N ARG A 418 -18.82 7.88 2.68
CA ARG A 418 -20.00 7.00 2.59
C ARG A 418 -19.67 5.55 2.90
N ILE A 419 -20.71 4.75 3.11
CA ILE A 419 -20.62 3.30 3.30
C ILE A 419 -21.40 2.61 2.19
N ASP A 420 -20.83 1.56 1.60
CA ASP A 420 -21.42 0.77 0.51
C ASP A 420 -21.03 -0.70 0.63
N PHE A 421 -21.53 -1.56 -0.26
CA PHE A 421 -21.17 -2.97 -0.33
C PHE A 421 -20.24 -3.28 -1.51
N SER A 422 -19.20 -4.08 -1.26
CA SER A 422 -18.36 -4.70 -2.29
C SER A 422 -18.64 -6.19 -2.37
N LYS A 423 -18.77 -6.72 -3.58
CA LYS A 423 -18.78 -8.16 -3.86
C LYS A 423 -17.38 -8.73 -4.06
#